data_AF-A0A957DTX6-F1
#
_entry.id   AF-A0A957DTX6-F1
#
_cell.length_a   1.000
_cell.length_b   1.000
_cell.length_c   1.000
_cell.angle_alpha   90.00
_cell.angle_beta   90.00
_cell.angle_gamma   90.00
#
_symmetry.space_group_name_H-M   'P 1'
#
loop_
_entity.id
_entity.type
_entity.pdbx_description
1 polymer ?
#
loop_
_entity_poly.entity_id
_entity_poly.type
_entity_poly.pdbx_seq_one_letter_code
_entity_poly.pdbx_strand_id
1 'polypeptide(L)'
;MKFVNSPKVEYQPDGLPRAQENKQAFYFRLMVGLIFFAALALNLYVLVRADVSSMLSQSNSGAEGMVIDAENRPVPNVLVFSADVPTVSTTTDGNGRFLLNHLPAGVNR
;
A
#
# COMPACT_ATOMS: atom_id res chain seq x y z
N MET A 1 -68.74 -12.56 -16.91
CA MET A 1 -68.28 -11.50 -15.97
C MET A 1 -66.90 -11.91 -15.47
N LYS A 2 -65.86 -11.10 -15.71
CA LYS A 2 -64.46 -11.41 -15.36
C LYS A 2 -64.19 -10.81 -13.98
N PHE A 3 -64.07 -11.65 -12.95
CA PHE A 3 -63.70 -11.19 -11.62
C PHE A 3 -62.25 -10.73 -11.66
N VAL A 4 -62.04 -9.42 -11.54
CA VAL A 4 -60.69 -8.85 -11.38
C VAL A 4 -60.28 -9.15 -9.95
N ASN A 5 -59.28 -10.02 -9.78
CA ASN A 5 -58.74 -10.38 -8.49
C ASN A 5 -57.82 -9.24 -8.03
N SER A 6 -58.38 -8.22 -7.40
CA SER A 6 -57.62 -7.09 -6.87
C SER A 6 -56.86 -7.51 -5.61
N PRO A 7 -55.56 -7.18 -5.47
CA PRO A 7 -54.82 -7.47 -4.25
C PRO A 7 -55.50 -6.80 -3.06
N LYS A 8 -55.78 -7.58 -2.00
CA LYS A 8 -56.44 -7.08 -0.79
C LYS A 8 -55.48 -6.13 -0.06
N VAL A 9 -55.73 -4.83 -0.18
CA VAL A 9 -54.99 -3.80 0.56
C VAL A 9 -55.49 -3.79 2.01
N GLU A 10 -54.62 -4.15 2.95
CA GLU A 10 -54.94 -4.12 4.36
C GLU A 10 -54.71 -2.70 4.89
N TYR A 11 -55.77 -2.08 5.39
CA TYR A 11 -55.74 -0.73 5.94
C TYR A 11 -55.49 -0.76 7.44
N GLN A 12 -54.74 0.22 7.92
CA GLN A 12 -54.60 0.50 9.35
C GLN A 12 -55.89 1.13 9.90
N PRO A 13 -56.11 1.12 11.22
CA PRO A 13 -57.28 1.76 11.83
C PRO A 13 -57.38 3.28 11.58
N ASP A 14 -56.31 3.91 11.11
CA ASP A 14 -56.24 5.31 10.66
C ASP A 14 -56.65 5.51 9.18
N GLY A 15 -57.03 4.43 8.49
CA GLY A 15 -57.43 4.45 7.08
C GLY A 15 -56.27 4.53 6.09
N LEU A 16 -55.01 4.53 6.56
CA LEU A 16 -53.85 4.52 5.67
C LEU A 16 -53.53 3.07 5.24
N PRO A 17 -53.19 2.85 3.96
CA PRO A 17 -52.74 1.53 3.52
C PRO A 17 -51.48 1.15 4.31
N ARG A 18 -51.42 -0.08 4.81
CA ARG A 18 -50.19 -0.58 5.44
C ARG A 18 -49.06 -0.48 4.43
N ALA A 19 -48.00 0.26 4.77
CA ALA A 19 -46.77 0.25 4.00
C ALA A 19 -46.23 -1.19 4.00
N GLN A 20 -46.37 -1.90 2.87
CA GLN A 20 -45.77 -3.21 2.70
C GLN A 20 -44.26 -3.02 2.65
N GLU A 21 -43.60 -3.28 3.77
CA GLU A 21 -42.14 -3.26 3.85
C GLU A 21 -41.59 -4.33 2.91
N ASN A 22 -41.01 -3.89 1.79
CA ASN A 22 -40.46 -4.79 0.79
C ASN A 22 -39.14 -5.37 1.30
N LYS A 23 -39.20 -6.57 1.88
CA LYS A 23 -38.04 -7.33 2.37
C LYS A 23 -36.93 -7.45 1.30
N GLN A 24 -37.28 -7.50 0.02
CA GLN A 24 -36.30 -7.58 -1.07
C GLN A 24 -35.47 -6.29 -1.19
N ALA A 25 -36.10 -5.12 -1.01
CA ALA A 25 -35.40 -3.84 -1.03
C ALA A 25 -34.46 -3.69 0.18
N PHE A 26 -34.85 -4.24 1.33
CA PHE A 26 -34.00 -4.30 2.52
C PHE A 26 -32.75 -5.17 2.27
N TYR A 27 -32.93 -6.42 1.81
CA TYR A 27 -31.80 -7.31 1.53
C TYR A 27 -30.89 -6.78 0.42
N PHE A 28 -31.43 -6.10 -0.60
CA PHE A 28 -30.64 -5.47 -1.65
C PHE A 28 -29.70 -4.40 -1.07
N ARG A 29 -30.23 -3.49 -0.22
CA ARG A 29 -29.41 -2.45 0.43
C ARG A 29 -28.35 -3.05 1.34
N LEU A 30 -28.70 -4.11 2.09
CA LEU A 30 -27.77 -4.86 2.93
C LEU A 30 -26.63 -5.46 2.09
N MET A 31 -26.95 -6.12 0.97
CA MET A 31 -25.97 -6.71 0.04
C MET A 31 -25.02 -5.65 -0.52
N VAL A 32 -25.56 -4.52 -0.98
CA VAL A 32 -24.74 -3.41 -1.51
C VAL A 32 -23.81 -2.87 -0.43
N GLY A 33 -24.31 -2.70 0.81
CA GLY A 33 -23.49 -2.30 1.95
C GLY A 33 -22.36 -3.28 2.24
N LEU A 34 -22.65 -4.59 2.27
CA LEU A 34 -21.64 -5.63 2.48
C LEU A 34 -20.57 -5.65 1.38
N ILE A 35 -20.97 -5.49 0.12
CA ILE A 35 -20.03 -5.41 -1.01
C ILE A 35 -19.13 -4.18 -0.85
N PHE A 36 -19.69 -3.03 -0.49
CA PHE A 36 -18.92 -1.81 -0.27
C PHE A 36 -17.92 -1.96 0.88
N PHE A 37 -18.36 -2.50 2.03
CA PHE A 37 -17.47 -2.77 3.16
C PHE A 37 -16.36 -3.77 2.81
N ALA A 38 -16.68 -4.83 2.05
CA ALA A 38 -15.68 -5.79 1.59
C ALA A 38 -14.67 -5.14 0.64
N ALA A 39 -15.13 -4.31 -0.30
CA ALA A 39 -14.26 -3.58 -1.22
C ALA A 39 -13.37 -2.56 -0.48
N LEU A 40 -13.92 -1.84 0.49
CA LEU A 40 -13.17 -0.91 1.34
C LEU A 40 -12.11 -1.66 2.17
N ALA A 41 -12.49 -2.77 2.80
CA ALA A 41 -11.58 -3.60 3.58
C ALA A 41 -10.46 -4.18 2.70
N LEU A 42 -10.78 -4.65 1.50
CA LEU A 42 -9.79 -5.14 0.54
C LEU A 42 -8.85 -4.02 0.09
N ASN A 43 -9.38 -2.83 -0.22
CA ASN A 43 -8.58 -1.67 -0.59
C ASN A 43 -7.63 -1.25 0.54
N LEU A 44 -8.13 -1.19 1.78
CA LEU A 44 -7.33 -0.87 2.96
C LEU A 44 -6.29 -1.95 3.27
N TYR A 45 -6.62 -3.22 3.07
CA TYR A 45 -5.68 -4.33 3.21
C TYR A 45 -4.55 -4.27 2.19
N VAL A 46 -4.85 -3.92 0.94
CA VAL A 46 -3.84 -3.69 -0.10
C VAL A 46 -2.98 -2.48 0.26
N LEU A 47 -3.57 -1.38 0.74
CA LEU A 47 -2.84 -0.19 1.17
C LEU A 47 -1.85 -0.50 2.31
N VAL A 48 -2.31 -1.19 3.37
CA VAL A 48 -1.47 -1.58 4.52
C VAL A 48 -0.34 -2.53 4.12
N ARG A 49 -0.54 -3.40 3.11
CA ARG A 49 0.52 -4.30 2.60
C ARG A 49 1.47 -3.64 1.61
N ALA A 50 1.02 -2.65 0.85
CA ALA A 50 1.82 -1.96 -0.15
C ALA A 50 2.97 -1.14 0.49
N ASP A 51 2.73 -0.55 1.66
CA ASP A 51 3.73 0.27 2.36
C ASP A 51 4.86 -0.53 3.02
N VAL A 52 4.66 -1.82 3.29
CA VAL A 52 5.74 -2.64 3.86
C VAL A 52 6.68 -3.14 2.75
N SER A 53 6.21 -3.25 1.51
CA SER A 53 7.02 -3.78 0.40
C SER A 53 8.00 -2.74 -0.13
N SER A 54 7.63 -1.46 -0.13
CA SER A 54 8.53 -0.34 -0.46
C SER A 54 9.50 -0.02 0.68
N MET A 55 9.14 -0.30 1.94
CA MET A 55 10.05 -0.17 3.09
C MET A 55 10.96 -1.40 3.28
N LEU A 56 10.52 -2.61 2.90
CA LEU A 56 11.34 -3.84 2.95
C LEU A 56 12.11 -4.11 1.66
N SER A 57 11.83 -3.38 0.58
CA SER A 57 12.77 -3.21 -0.53
C SER A 57 13.76 -2.10 -0.21
N GLN A 58 14.21 -2.02 1.05
CA GLN A 58 15.60 -1.75 1.35
C GLN A 58 16.40 -2.87 0.68
N SER A 59 16.54 -2.75 -0.64
CA SER A 59 17.59 -3.39 -1.39
C SER A 59 18.81 -3.21 -0.52
N ASN A 60 19.44 -4.31 -0.10
CA ASN A 60 20.79 -4.27 0.44
C ASN A 60 21.76 -3.88 -0.71
N SER A 61 21.43 -2.82 -1.45
CA SER A 61 22.30 -2.13 -2.38
C SER A 61 23.31 -1.43 -1.51
N GLY A 62 24.47 -2.06 -1.42
CA GLY A 62 25.67 -1.43 -0.94
C GLY A 62 26.64 -1.25 -2.09
N ALA A 63 27.52 -0.26 -1.94
CA ALA A 63 28.71 -0.13 -2.77
C ALA A 63 29.90 -0.45 -1.89
N GLU A 64 30.67 -1.46 -2.28
CA GLU A 64 31.95 -1.78 -1.67
C GLU A 64 33.08 -1.49 -2.65
N GLY A 65 34.23 -1.08 -2.10
CA GLY A 65 35.37 -0.74 -2.92
C GLY A 65 36.61 -0.45 -2.11
N MET A 66 37.66 -0.01 -2.82
CA MET A 66 38.94 0.36 -2.24
C MET A 66 39.44 1.65 -2.89
N VAL A 67 39.92 2.58 -2.07
CA VAL A 67 40.53 3.83 -2.52
C VAL A 67 42.04 3.62 -2.58
N ILE A 68 42.62 3.87 -3.75
CA ILE A 68 44.06 3.77 -4.02
C ILE A 68 44.60 5.08 -4.59
N ASP A 69 45.89 5.35 -4.35
CA ASP A 69 46.62 6.47 -4.95
C ASP A 69 47.17 6.14 -6.35
N ALA A 70 47.90 7.08 -6.95
CA ALA A 70 48.51 6.91 -8.27
C ALA A 70 49.62 5.83 -8.30
N GLU A 71 50.19 5.47 -7.15
CA GLU A 71 51.19 4.43 -6.99
C GLU A 71 50.58 3.07 -6.59
N ASN A 72 49.25 2.92 -6.69
CA ASN A 72 48.47 1.74 -6.28
C ASN A 72 48.56 1.41 -4.78
N ARG A 73 48.83 2.39 -3.91
CA ARG A 73 48.80 2.18 -2.45
C ARG A 73 47.41 2.49 -1.89
N PRO A 74 46.91 1.69 -0.94
CA PRO A 74 45.62 1.95 -0.30
C PRO A 74 45.66 3.22 0.55
N VAL A 75 44.58 4.01 0.50
CA VAL A 75 44.49 5.28 1.21
C VAL A 75 43.47 5.18 2.36
N PRO A 76 43.92 5.18 3.63
CA PRO A 76 43.02 5.15 4.79
C PRO A 76 42.47 6.54 5.10
N ASN A 77 41.37 6.60 5.87
CA ASN A 77 40.77 7.83 6.38
C ASN A 77 40.21 8.79 5.29
N VAL A 78 39.80 8.25 4.15
CA VAL A 78 39.15 9.01 3.07
C VAL A 78 37.64 8.98 3.25
N LEU A 79 36.99 10.15 3.22
CA LEU A 79 35.53 10.26 3.23
C LEU A 79 34.95 9.86 1.87
N VAL A 80 34.12 8.84 1.85
CA VAL A 80 33.36 8.38 0.69
C VAL A 80 31.88 8.63 0.94
N PHE A 81 31.17 9.26 0.01
CA PHE A 81 29.75 9.60 0.17
C PHE A 81 28.96 9.38 -1.12
N SER A 82 27.67 9.10 -0.99
CA SER A 82 26.73 9.05 -2.10
C SER A 82 26.27 10.46 -2.49
N ALA A 83 26.17 10.73 -3.79
CA ALA A 83 25.60 11.99 -4.27
C ALA A 83 24.05 12.03 -4.14
N ASP A 84 23.41 10.87 -3.97
CA ASP A 84 21.96 10.74 -3.86
C ASP A 84 21.43 11.09 -2.45
N VAL A 85 20.11 11.30 -2.38
CA VAL A 85 19.38 11.58 -1.13
C VAL A 85 18.63 10.32 -0.67
N PRO A 86 18.77 9.88 0.60
CA PRO A 86 19.62 10.46 1.63
C PRO A 86 21.12 10.23 1.35
N THR A 87 21.94 11.22 1.70
CA THR A 87 23.40 11.10 1.61
C THR A 87 23.89 10.09 2.64
N VAL A 88 24.48 8.99 2.18
CA VAL A 88 25.18 8.02 3.02
C VAL A 88 26.68 8.28 2.88
N SER A 89 27.41 8.22 3.99
CA SER A 89 28.87 8.35 3.96
C SER A 89 29.55 7.33 4.86
N THR A 90 30.80 7.04 4.53
CA THR A 90 31.69 6.15 5.29
C THR A 90 33.13 6.63 5.12
N THR A 91 34.02 6.11 5.96
CA THR A 91 35.45 6.44 5.91
C THR A 91 36.25 5.18 5.62
N THR A 92 37.24 5.26 4.72
CA THR A 92 38.06 4.11 4.38
C THR A 92 38.87 3.59 5.56
N ASP A 93 38.99 2.27 5.67
CA ASP A 93 39.74 1.58 6.72
C ASP A 93 41.27 1.64 6.49
N GLY A 94 42.03 0.98 7.37
CA GLY A 94 43.50 0.90 7.27
C GLY A 94 44.04 0.27 5.98
N ASN A 95 43.20 -0.45 5.23
CA ASN A 95 43.50 -1.05 3.93
C ASN A 95 42.85 -0.28 2.77
N GLY A 96 42.36 0.93 3.01
CA GLY A 96 41.69 1.76 2.01
C GLY A 96 40.31 1.26 1.59
N ARG A 97 39.74 0.25 2.27
CA ARG A 97 38.44 -0.33 1.91
C ARG A 97 37.29 0.47 2.49
N PHE A 98 36.17 0.50 1.77
CA PHE A 98 34.94 1.11 2.24
C PHE A 98 33.72 0.25 1.91
N LEU A 99 32.67 0.44 2.71
CA LEU A 99 31.35 -0.14 2.48
C LEU A 99 30.30 0.94 2.74
N LEU A 100 29.55 1.30 1.70
CA LEU A 100 28.35 2.12 1.79
C LEU A 100 27.14 1.21 1.81
N ASN A 101 26.33 1.26 2.87
CA ASN A 101 25.10 0.47 3.01
C ASN A 101 23.86 1.35 2.83
N HIS A 102 22.73 0.72 2.54
CA HIS A 102 21.43 1.40 2.41
C HIS A 102 21.41 2.46 1.30
N LEU A 103 22.16 2.22 0.22
CA LEU A 103 22.08 3.09 -0.95
C LEU A 103 20.71 2.93 -1.61
N PRO A 104 20.04 4.04 -2.02
CA PRO A 104 18.83 3.96 -2.81
C PRO A 104 19.06 3.09 -4.05
N ALA A 105 18.06 2.30 -4.43
CA ALA A 105 18.14 1.52 -5.67
C ALA A 105 18.30 2.48 -6.87
N GLY A 106 19.37 2.31 -7.62
CA GLY A 106 19.62 3.12 -8.82
C GLY A 106 18.62 2.82 -9.92
N VAL A 107 18.21 3.87 -10.66
CA VAL A 107 17.48 3.71 -11.92
C VAL A 107 18.54 3.56 -13.02
N ASN A 108 18.74 2.34 -13.54
CA ASN A 108 19.61 2.14 -14.70
C ASN A 108 19.09 3.03 -15.85
N ARG A 109 19.92 3.95 -16.35
CA ARG A 109 19.68 4.71 -17.59
C ARG A 109 20.57 4.19 -18.70
#